data_AF-A0A661RDP8-F1
#
_entry.id   AF-A0A661RDP8-F1
#
_cell.length_a   1.000
_cell.length_b   1.000
_cell.length_c   1.000
_cell.angle_alpha   90.00
_cell.angle_beta   90.00
_cell.angle_gamma   90.00
#
_symmetry.space_group_name_H-M   'P 1'
#
loop_
_entity.id
_entity.type
_entity.pdbx_description
1 polymer ?
#
loop_
_entity_poly.entity_id
_entity_poly.type
_entity_poly.pdbx_seq_one_letter_code
_entity_poly.pdbx_strand_id
1 'polypeptide(L)'
;MLKDGEKGVIRQRGAEDITYAIAPHLPCGVVKPKQLRKLADVAEKYEVAELKITSAARIVIIGISEADVDGVWKDLGMDAGFATGLCVRSIKVCPGIQYCRLGQQDSMKMGMELDKIYHGMVLPSKMKMGVSGCKIQCAENCIKDISLYGTQKGWTLQIGGNGSARPR
;
A
#
# COMPACT_ATOMS: atom_id res chain seq x y z
N MET A 1 5.26 -11.88 22.01
CA MET A 1 4.99 -12.32 20.63
C MET A 1 3.74 -11.65 20.09
N LEU A 2 3.94 -10.55 19.36
CA LEU A 2 2.88 -9.84 18.66
C LEU A 2 2.23 -10.70 17.56
N LYS A 3 0.92 -10.53 17.37
CA LYS A 3 0.15 -11.14 16.27
C LYS A 3 0.09 -10.24 15.04
N ASP A 4 -0.24 -10.81 13.88
CA ASP A 4 -0.45 -10.02 12.66
C ASP A 4 -1.50 -8.93 12.86
N GLY A 5 -1.14 -7.69 12.52
CA GLY A 5 -1.99 -6.51 12.66
C GLY A 5 -1.92 -5.85 14.05
N GLU A 6 -1.44 -6.56 15.08
CA GLU A 6 -1.15 -5.95 16.37
C GLU A 6 -0.04 -4.91 16.20
N LYS A 7 -0.27 -3.67 16.65
CA LYS A 7 0.66 -2.54 16.39
C LYS A 7 1.03 -2.38 14.89
N GLY A 8 0.17 -2.83 13.97
CA GLY A 8 0.43 -2.75 12.53
C GLY A 8 1.56 -3.66 12.01
N VAL A 9 1.97 -4.67 12.79
CA VAL A 9 3.07 -5.57 12.39
C VAL A 9 2.60 -6.72 11.48
N ILE A 10 3.55 -7.27 10.75
CA ILE A 10 3.45 -8.52 10.01
C ILE A 10 4.49 -9.44 10.63
N ARG A 11 4.07 -10.55 11.22
CA ARG A 11 4.99 -11.52 11.79
C ARG A 11 5.76 -12.22 10.68
N GLN A 12 7.07 -12.29 10.82
CA GLN A 12 7.98 -12.90 9.87
C GLN A 12 8.72 -14.07 10.52
N ARG A 13 9.22 -14.96 9.68
CA ARG A 13 10.25 -15.93 10.08
C ARG A 13 11.59 -15.22 9.98
N GLY A 14 12.31 -15.05 11.08
CA GLY A 14 13.71 -14.67 11.04
C GLY A 14 14.62 -15.89 10.88
N ALA A 15 15.91 -15.63 10.70
CA ALA A 15 16.93 -16.67 10.49
C ALA A 15 17.09 -17.56 11.73
N GLU A 16 17.04 -16.96 12.92
CA GLU A 16 17.18 -17.64 14.21
C GLU A 16 15.96 -17.39 15.10
N ASP A 17 15.48 -16.14 15.17
CA ASP A 17 14.32 -15.73 15.97
C ASP A 17 13.13 -15.22 15.12
N ILE A 18 11.98 -14.98 15.75
CA ILE A 18 10.85 -14.30 15.10
C ILE A 18 11.17 -12.82 14.93
N THR A 19 10.96 -12.31 13.72
CA THR A 19 11.07 -10.89 13.40
C THR A 19 9.74 -10.33 12.91
N TYR A 20 9.68 -9.02 12.76
CA TYR A 20 8.49 -8.29 12.36
C TYR A 20 8.77 -7.39 11.17
N ALA A 21 7.76 -7.19 10.34
CA ALA A 21 7.75 -6.14 9.35
C ALA A 21 6.65 -5.13 9.65
N ILE A 22 6.88 -3.89 9.22
CA ILE A 22 5.85 -2.84 9.23
C ILE A 22 5.74 -2.19 7.86
N ALA A 23 4.55 -1.71 7.55
CA ALA A 23 4.28 -0.98 6.32
C ALA A 23 3.65 0.37 6.69
N PRO A 24 4.39 1.49 6.68
CA PRO A 24 3.81 2.79 6.90
C PRO A 24 2.83 3.14 5.78
N HIS A 25 1.85 3.99 6.09
CA HIS A 25 0.86 4.43 5.12
C HIS A 25 1.48 5.38 4.10
N LEU A 26 1.45 4.97 2.84
CA LEU A 26 1.92 5.75 1.69
C LEU A 26 0.76 5.83 0.68
N PRO A 27 -0.15 6.82 0.83
CA PRO A 27 -1.33 6.95 0.00
C PRO A 27 -0.99 6.88 -1.48
N CYS A 28 -1.62 5.96 -2.20
CA CYS A 28 -1.42 5.77 -3.64
C CYS A 28 0.04 5.53 -4.08
N GLY A 29 0.95 5.20 -3.16
CA GLY A 29 2.39 5.10 -3.42
C GLY A 29 3.08 6.44 -3.72
N VAL A 30 2.43 7.56 -3.39
CA VAL A 30 3.00 8.90 -3.61
C VAL A 30 3.80 9.32 -2.39
N VAL A 31 5.08 9.63 -2.60
CA VAL A 31 6.03 9.96 -1.54
C VAL A 31 6.83 11.20 -1.87
N LYS A 32 7.13 12.01 -0.86
CA LYS A 32 8.07 13.13 -0.96
C LYS A 32 9.49 12.66 -0.64
N PRO A 33 10.54 13.30 -1.17
CA PRO A 33 11.93 12.94 -0.86
C PRO A 33 12.25 12.88 0.64
N LYS A 34 11.66 13.79 1.44
CA LYS A 34 11.84 13.78 2.90
C LYS A 34 11.29 12.51 3.57
N GLN A 35 10.19 11.95 3.06
CA GLN A 35 9.63 10.71 3.60
C GLN A 35 10.53 9.52 3.25
N LEU A 36 11.10 9.50 2.04
CA LEU A 36 12.07 8.46 1.65
C LEU A 36 13.34 8.50 2.49
N ARG A 37 13.90 9.70 2.75
CA ARG A 37 15.03 9.84 3.68
C ARG A 37 14.67 9.32 5.07
N LYS A 38 13.51 9.72 5.58
CA LYS A 38 13.04 9.25 6.89
C LYS A 38 12.93 7.73 7.00
N LEU A 39 12.44 7.06 5.95
CA LEU A 39 12.39 5.60 5.89
C LEU A 39 13.79 4.98 5.90
N ALA A 40 14.75 5.57 5.19
CA ALA A 40 16.14 5.12 5.17
C ALA A 40 16.82 5.34 6.54
N ASP A 41 16.72 6.53 7.11
CA ASP A 41 17.31 6.89 8.40
C ASP A 41 16.82 5.96 9.51
N VAL A 42 15.52 5.64 9.53
CA VAL A 42 14.94 4.70 10.51
C VAL A 42 15.41 3.27 10.24
N ALA A 43 15.49 2.84 8.97
CA ALA A 43 15.98 1.52 8.63
C ALA A 43 17.43 1.31 9.10
N GLU A 44 18.30 2.29 8.89
CA GLU A 44 19.69 2.27 9.34
C GLU A 44 19.79 2.31 10.86
N LYS A 45 19.02 3.18 11.53
CA LYS A 45 19.05 3.32 13.01
C LYS A 45 18.73 2.02 13.75
N TYR A 46 17.78 1.26 13.23
CA TYR A 46 17.31 0.02 13.85
C TYR A 46 17.94 -1.23 13.22
N GLU A 47 18.95 -1.06 12.37
CA GLU A 47 19.68 -2.14 11.69
C GLU A 47 18.74 -3.19 11.07
N VAL A 48 17.63 -2.71 10.49
CA VAL A 48 16.61 -3.59 9.92
C VAL A 48 17.20 -4.32 8.72
N ALA A 49 16.73 -5.54 8.47
CA ALA A 49 17.32 -6.37 7.43
C ALA A 49 17.18 -5.74 6.03
N GLU A 50 15.98 -5.29 5.67
CA GLU A 50 15.68 -4.85 4.30
C GLU A 50 14.53 -3.83 4.22
N LEU A 51 14.59 -2.96 3.20
CA LEU A 51 13.45 -2.19 2.72
C LEU A 51 12.91 -2.80 1.43
N LYS A 52 11.64 -3.19 1.43
CA LYS A 52 11.00 -3.86 0.28
C LYS A 52 9.91 -3.00 -0.35
N ILE A 53 10.06 -2.73 -1.65
CA ILE A 53 8.96 -2.20 -2.48
C ILE A 53 7.98 -3.32 -2.81
N THR A 54 6.69 -3.05 -2.62
CA THR A 54 5.60 -4.01 -2.83
C THR A 54 4.87 -3.76 -4.16
N SER A 55 4.16 -4.76 -4.66
CA SER A 55 3.32 -4.64 -5.88
C SER A 55 2.20 -3.60 -5.74
N ALA A 56 1.84 -3.24 -4.50
CA ALA A 56 0.91 -2.17 -4.18
C ALA A 56 1.56 -0.77 -4.16
N ALA A 57 2.80 -0.62 -4.63
CA ALA A 57 3.57 0.63 -4.63
C ALA A 57 3.80 1.21 -3.21
N ARG A 58 4.00 0.34 -2.21
CA ARG A 58 4.35 0.72 -0.83
C ARG A 58 5.73 0.20 -0.47
N ILE A 59 6.35 0.81 0.55
CA ILE A 59 7.61 0.35 1.14
C ILE A 59 7.30 -0.36 2.46
N VAL A 60 7.92 -1.52 2.67
CA VAL A 60 7.84 -2.33 3.90
C VAL A 60 9.22 -2.38 4.52
N ILE A 61 9.29 -2.19 5.83
CA ILE A 61 10.51 -2.34 6.64
C ILE A 61 10.50 -3.75 7.23
N ILE A 62 11.55 -4.54 6.98
CA ILE A 62 11.61 -5.99 7.27
C ILE A 62 12.69 -6.28 8.31
N GLY A 63 12.43 -7.25 9.19
CA GLY A 63 13.45 -7.77 10.10
C GLY A 63 13.59 -7.00 11.41
N ILE A 64 12.51 -6.39 11.90
CA ILE A 64 12.47 -5.63 13.15
C ILE A 64 12.34 -6.59 14.34
N SER A 65 13.11 -6.37 15.40
CA SER A 65 12.96 -7.12 16.66
C SER A 65 11.65 -6.74 17.38
N GLU A 66 11.08 -7.61 18.23
CA GLU A 66 9.84 -7.27 18.95
C GLU A 66 9.99 -6.01 19.82
N ALA A 67 11.17 -5.82 20.43
CA ALA A 67 11.45 -4.70 21.32
C ALA A 67 11.54 -3.36 20.59
N ASP A 68 11.95 -3.37 19.32
CA ASP A 68 12.15 -2.15 18.54
C ASP A 68 10.88 -1.64 17.84
N VAL A 69 9.82 -2.46 17.73
CA VAL A 69 8.59 -2.12 17.00
C VAL A 69 8.03 -0.74 17.38
N ASP A 70 7.92 -0.46 18.68
CA ASP A 70 7.36 0.81 19.15
C ASP A 70 8.31 1.99 18.86
N GLY A 71 9.63 1.75 18.93
CA GLY A 71 10.65 2.74 18.59
C GLY A 71 10.61 3.11 17.11
N VAL A 72 10.55 2.11 16.24
CA VAL A 72 10.46 2.31 14.78
C VAL A 72 9.21 3.14 14.43
N TRP A 73 8.04 2.81 14.99
CA TRP A 73 6.81 3.59 14.74
C TRP A 73 6.92 5.03 15.23
N LYS A 74 7.46 5.22 16.43
CA LYS A 74 7.67 6.55 17.02
C LYS A 74 8.56 7.41 16.13
N ASP A 75 9.67 6.85 15.67
CA ASP A 75 10.63 7.59 14.85
C ASP A 75 10.07 7.86 13.45
N LEU A 76 9.38 6.89 12.84
CA LEU A 76 8.67 7.09 11.58
C LEU A 76 7.62 8.19 11.69
N GLY A 77 6.88 8.28 12.79
CA GLY A 77 5.79 9.26 12.95
C GLY A 77 4.80 9.22 11.79
N MET A 78 4.51 8.02 11.27
CA MET A 78 3.58 7.75 10.18
C MET A 78 2.53 6.75 10.65
N ASP A 79 1.33 6.83 10.08
CA ASP A 79 0.28 5.88 10.39
C ASP A 79 0.57 4.49 9.78
N ALA A 80 -0.05 3.45 10.35
CA ALA A 80 0.03 2.11 9.81
C ALA A 80 -0.72 1.99 8.48
N GLY A 81 -0.08 1.37 7.49
CA GLY A 81 -0.61 1.22 6.14
C GLY A 81 -1.53 0.01 5.92
N PHE A 82 -2.01 -0.65 6.99
CA PHE A 82 -2.92 -1.82 6.95
C PHE A 82 -2.49 -2.91 5.94
N ALA A 83 -1.22 -3.33 5.99
CA ALA A 83 -0.72 -4.41 5.13
C ALA A 83 -1.34 -5.78 5.42
N THR A 84 -1.78 -5.99 6.66
CA THR A 84 -2.51 -7.16 7.17
C THR A 84 -3.92 -6.74 7.59
N GLY A 85 -4.81 -7.72 7.82
CA GLY A 85 -6.20 -7.47 8.23
C GLY A 85 -7.25 -7.66 7.14
N LEU A 86 -8.51 -7.76 7.58
CA LEU A 86 -9.72 -7.85 6.76
C LEU A 86 -10.28 -6.43 6.58
N CYS A 87 -9.67 -5.68 5.66
CA CYS A 87 -9.95 -4.28 5.42
C CYS A 87 -9.53 -3.87 4.00
N VAL A 88 -9.83 -2.63 3.62
CA VAL A 88 -9.26 -1.99 2.43
C VAL A 88 -7.78 -1.71 2.68
N ARG A 89 -6.91 -2.47 2.01
CA ARG A 89 -5.46 -2.44 2.27
C ARG A 89 -4.72 -1.38 1.46
N SER A 90 -5.01 -1.30 0.17
CA SER A 90 -4.24 -0.46 -0.74
C SER A 90 -5.08 0.04 -1.89
N ILE A 91 -4.93 1.32 -2.21
CA ILE A 91 -5.41 1.94 -3.42
C ILE A 91 -4.18 2.16 -4.30
N LYS A 92 -4.05 1.45 -5.42
CA LYS A 92 -2.95 1.64 -6.39
C LYS A 92 -3.40 2.55 -7.51
N VAL A 93 -2.58 3.51 -7.90
CA VAL A 93 -2.92 4.44 -8.99
C VAL A 93 -1.82 4.49 -10.04
N CYS A 94 -2.19 4.86 -11.26
CA CYS A 94 -1.22 5.31 -12.26
C CYS A 94 -1.07 6.84 -12.24
N PRO A 95 -0.08 7.41 -12.95
CA PRO A 95 0.15 8.87 -12.93
C PRO A 95 -1.00 9.72 -13.49
N GLY A 96 -1.95 9.14 -14.23
CA GLY A 96 -3.12 9.87 -14.76
C GLY A 96 -2.76 11.04 -15.66
N ILE A 97 -3.70 11.99 -15.82
CA ILE A 97 -3.48 13.19 -16.65
C ILE A 97 -2.41 14.14 -16.10
N GLN A 98 -2.03 14.01 -14.82
CA GLN A 98 -1.05 14.91 -14.22
C GLN A 98 0.35 14.72 -14.81
N TYR A 99 0.73 13.48 -15.14
CA TYR A 99 2.08 13.17 -15.65
C TYR A 99 2.13 12.20 -16.83
N CYS A 100 1.03 11.53 -17.20
CA CYS A 100 1.02 10.57 -18.31
C CYS A 100 0.31 11.13 -19.54
N ARG A 101 1.00 11.12 -20.69
CA ARG A 101 0.45 11.55 -21.99
C ARG A 101 -0.78 10.77 -22.46
N LEU A 102 -1.00 9.56 -21.95
CA LEU A 102 -2.13 8.70 -22.30
C LEU A 102 -3.32 8.87 -21.32
N GLY A 103 -3.15 9.65 -20.25
CA GLY A 103 -4.20 9.88 -19.27
C GLY A 103 -5.44 10.49 -19.91
N GLN A 104 -6.61 9.97 -19.55
CA GLN A 104 -7.92 10.53 -19.91
C GLN A 104 -8.66 11.09 -18.68
N GLN A 105 -8.30 10.63 -17.48
CA GLN A 105 -8.81 11.10 -16.20
C GLN A 105 -7.69 11.22 -15.16
N ASP A 106 -7.90 12.03 -14.12
CA ASP A 106 -6.96 12.20 -13.01
C ASP A 106 -7.08 11.06 -11.99
N SER A 107 -6.29 10.00 -12.21
CA SER A 107 -6.25 8.84 -11.31
C SER A 107 -5.59 9.12 -9.97
N MET A 108 -4.65 10.07 -9.88
CA MET A 108 -4.03 10.39 -8.60
C MET A 108 -5.00 11.13 -7.70
N LYS A 109 -5.69 12.15 -8.23
CA LYS A 109 -6.74 12.85 -7.46
C LYS A 109 -7.83 11.88 -7.01
N MET A 110 -8.37 11.08 -7.93
CA MET A 110 -9.41 10.11 -7.61
C MET A 110 -8.94 9.07 -6.57
N GLY A 111 -7.74 8.53 -6.73
CA GLY A 111 -7.21 7.57 -5.77
C GLY A 111 -6.95 8.15 -4.39
N MET A 112 -6.48 9.40 -4.29
CA MET A 112 -6.29 10.08 -3.00
C MET A 112 -7.62 10.28 -2.26
N GLU A 113 -8.70 10.63 -2.96
CA GLU A 113 -10.03 10.72 -2.34
C GLU A 113 -10.52 9.35 -1.86
N LEU A 114 -10.31 8.29 -2.64
CA LEU A 114 -10.65 6.93 -2.22
C LEU A 114 -9.82 6.47 -1.01
N ASP A 115 -8.53 6.78 -0.99
CA ASP A 115 -7.63 6.45 0.12
C ASP A 115 -8.09 7.13 1.41
N LYS A 116 -8.39 8.44 1.35
CA LYS A 116 -8.90 9.22 2.48
C LYS A 116 -10.20 8.66 3.08
N ILE A 117 -11.09 8.12 2.24
CA ILE A 117 -12.40 7.63 2.68
C ILE A 117 -12.34 6.17 3.14
N TYR A 118 -11.59 5.34 2.43
CA TYR A 118 -11.71 3.89 2.53
C TYR A 118 -10.50 3.19 3.12
N HIS A 119 -9.30 3.79 3.13
CA HIS A 119 -8.11 3.11 3.65
C HIS A 119 -8.32 2.65 5.11
N GLY A 120 -8.00 1.39 5.39
CA GLY A 120 -8.20 0.79 6.70
C GLY A 120 -9.65 0.45 7.06
N MET A 121 -10.64 0.75 6.20
CA MET A 121 -12.05 0.41 6.43
C MET A 121 -12.20 -1.11 6.60
N VAL A 122 -12.74 -1.53 7.74
CA VAL A 122 -12.95 -2.94 8.09
C VAL A 122 -14.01 -3.56 7.18
N LEU A 123 -13.69 -4.74 6.64
CA LEU A 123 -14.54 -5.47 5.71
C LEU A 123 -14.50 -6.98 6.05
N PRO A 124 -15.45 -7.78 5.54
CA PRO A 124 -15.43 -9.24 5.74
C PRO A 124 -14.20 -9.95 5.15
N SER A 125 -13.49 -9.29 4.23
CA SER A 125 -12.28 -9.80 3.59
C SER A 125 -11.29 -8.67 3.29
N LYS A 126 -10.05 -9.04 2.93
CA LYS A 126 -9.09 -8.07 2.40
C LYS A 126 -9.59 -7.53 1.06
N MET A 127 -9.55 -6.21 0.89
CA MET A 127 -9.95 -5.54 -0.35
C MET A 127 -8.80 -4.65 -0.86
N LYS A 128 -8.63 -4.60 -2.18
CA LYS A 128 -7.69 -3.70 -2.85
C LYS A 128 -8.42 -2.93 -3.93
N MET A 129 -8.03 -1.68 -4.10
CA MET A 129 -8.56 -0.81 -5.14
C MET A 129 -7.49 -0.44 -6.17
N GLY A 130 -7.92 -0.16 -7.40
CA GLY A 130 -7.05 0.33 -8.47
C GLY A 130 -7.69 1.49 -9.22
N VAL A 131 -6.92 2.54 -9.52
CA VAL A 131 -7.39 3.67 -10.32
C VAL A 131 -6.42 3.93 -11.45
N SER A 132 -6.88 3.79 -12.68
CA SER A 132 -6.08 4.08 -13.88
C SER A 132 -6.69 5.21 -14.68
N GLY A 133 -5.89 6.20 -15.07
CA GLY A 133 -6.39 7.32 -15.86
C GLY A 133 -6.84 6.96 -17.28
N CYS A 134 -6.60 5.75 -17.78
CA CYS A 134 -6.98 5.32 -19.12
C CYS A 134 -7.17 3.79 -19.22
N LYS A 135 -7.58 3.32 -20.42
CA LYS A 135 -7.82 1.90 -20.74
C LYS A 135 -6.60 0.99 -20.71
N ILE A 136 -5.37 1.54 -20.63
CA ILE A 136 -4.16 0.73 -20.45
C ILE A 136 -4.10 0.08 -19.06
N GLN A 137 -4.80 0.67 -18.08
CA GLN A 137 -4.98 0.05 -16.77
C GLN A 137 -3.67 -0.28 -16.02
N CYS A 138 -2.67 0.63 -16.03
CA CYS A 138 -1.38 0.41 -15.37
C CYS A 138 -1.46 0.13 -13.86
N ALA A 139 -2.59 0.45 -13.21
CA ALA A 139 -2.83 0.08 -11.81
C ALA A 139 -3.27 -1.38 -11.62
N GLU A 140 -3.18 -2.23 -12.66
CA GLU A 140 -3.58 -3.64 -12.67
C GLU A 140 -5.05 -3.83 -12.29
N ASN A 141 -5.91 -2.97 -12.85
CA ASN A 141 -7.34 -2.88 -12.53
C ASN A 141 -8.08 -4.22 -12.57
N CYS A 142 -7.72 -5.11 -13.50
CA CYS A 142 -8.36 -6.41 -13.68
C CYS A 142 -8.27 -7.33 -12.46
N ILE A 143 -7.23 -7.20 -11.61
CA ILE A 143 -7.02 -8.07 -10.45
C ILE A 143 -7.37 -7.38 -9.11
N LYS A 144 -8.01 -6.20 -9.15
CA LYS A 144 -8.44 -5.49 -7.94
C LYS A 144 -9.91 -5.80 -7.68
N ASP A 145 -10.27 -5.86 -6.40
CA ASP A 145 -11.65 -6.12 -5.96
C ASP A 145 -12.61 -5.05 -6.49
N ILE A 146 -12.17 -3.78 -6.47
CA ILE A 146 -12.87 -2.64 -7.07
C ILE A 146 -11.84 -1.82 -7.85
N SER A 147 -12.14 -1.43 -9.09
CA SER A 147 -11.26 -0.55 -9.83
C SER A 147 -11.97 0.40 -10.76
N LEU A 148 -11.32 1.54 -11.02
CA LEU A 148 -11.79 2.56 -11.93
C LEU A 148 -10.77 2.75 -13.05
N TYR A 149 -11.24 2.81 -14.30
CA TYR A 149 -10.40 3.30 -15.38
C TYR A 149 -11.06 4.46 -16.13
N GLY A 150 -10.24 5.42 -16.53
CA GLY A 150 -10.67 6.63 -17.21
C GLY A 150 -10.99 6.38 -18.68
N THR A 151 -12.03 7.04 -19.15
CA THR A 151 -12.37 7.24 -20.55
C THR A 151 -12.65 8.72 -20.80
N GLN A 152 -12.72 9.14 -22.07
CA GLN A 152 -13.18 10.50 -22.42
C GLN A 152 -14.58 10.82 -21.89
N LYS A 153 -15.42 9.80 -21.63
CA LYS A 153 -16.80 9.96 -21.12
C LYS A 153 -16.89 9.92 -19.59
N GLY A 154 -15.75 9.80 -18.89
CA GLY A 154 -15.70 9.66 -17.43
C GLY A 154 -15.11 8.32 -16.98
N TRP A 155 -15.50 7.87 -15.79
CA TRP A 155 -14.97 6.66 -15.16
C TRP A 155 -15.78 5.41 -15.52
N THR A 156 -15.08 4.30 -15.78
CA THR A 156 -15.68 2.97 -15.85
C THR A 156 -15.29 2.18 -14.60
N LEU A 157 -16.30 1.62 -13.93
CA LEU A 157 -16.16 0.78 -12.74
C LEU A 157 -16.03 -0.70 -13.11
N GLN A 158 -15.10 -1.39 -12.46
CA GLN A 158 -14.91 -2.84 -12.52
C GLN A 158 -14.92 -3.40 -11.09
N ILE A 159 -15.46 -4.61 -10.93
CA ILE A 159 -15.64 -5.26 -9.63
C ILE A 159 -15.32 -6.75 -9.76
N GLY A 160 -14.75 -7.35 -8.71
CA GLY A 160 -14.61 -8.80 -8.56
C GLY A 160 -13.29 -9.38 -9.04
N GLY A 161 -12.31 -8.54 -9.39
CA GLY A 161 -10.98 -8.98 -9.79
C GLY A 161 -10.26 -9.71 -8.65
N ASN A 162 -9.47 -10.72 -9.00
CA ASN A 162 -8.73 -11.53 -8.03
C ASN A 162 -7.33 -11.89 -8.54
N GLY A 163 -6.29 -11.51 -7.78
CA GLY A 163 -4.89 -11.86 -8.07
C GLY A 163 -4.31 -12.97 -7.17
N SER A 164 -5.14 -13.80 -6.56
CA SER A 164 -4.72 -14.90 -5.66
C SER A 164 -4.78 -16.27 -6.36
N ALA A 165 -4.85 -17.36 -5.59
CA ALA A 165 -4.80 -18.74 -6.08
C ALA A 165 -5.88 -19.10 -7.12
N ARG A 166 -6.96 -18.32 -7.21
CA ARG A 166 -7.99 -18.43 -8.25
C ARG A 166 -8.13 -17.08 -8.95
N PRO A 167 -7.28 -16.79 -9.93
CA PRO A 167 -7.29 -15.49 -10.59
C PRO A 167 -8.56 -15.30 -11.42
N ARG A 168 -9.08 -14.07 -11.44
CA ARG A 168 -10.22 -13.64 -12.26
C ARG A 168 -10.03 -12.19 -12.67
#